data_AF-A0A6V7IP33-F1
#
_entry.id   AF-A0A6V7IP33-F1
#
_cell.length_a   1.000
_cell.length_b   1.000
_cell.length_c   1.000
_cell.angle_alpha   90.00
_cell.angle_beta   90.00
_cell.angle_gamma   90.00
#
_symmetry.space_group_name_H-M   'P 1'
#
loop_
_entity.id
_entity.type
_entity.pdbx_description
1 polymer ?
#
loop_
_entity_poly.entity_id
_entity_poly.type
_entity_poly.pdbx_seq_one_letter_code
_entity_poly.pdbx_strand_id
1 'polypeptide(L)'
;ELCHGGRTEVVAVKVLKDSASREAEEDFMREVEIMSTFCHENILSLIGIVLRDSTNNSPCMVFEYMPHGDLAEVLRANSGIFKMSSIQGLQPLTK
;
A
#
# COMPACT_ATOMS: atom_id res chain seq x y z
N GLU A 1 -6.30 7.43 -11.16
CA GLU A 1 -5.29 8.49 -11.38
C GLU A 1 -5.67 9.69 -10.53
N LEU A 2 -4.67 10.40 -9.99
CA LEU A 2 -4.85 11.63 -9.23
C LEU A 2 -4.40 12.82 -10.08
N CYS A 3 -5.27 13.81 -10.27
CA CYS A 3 -4.98 15.01 -11.06
C CYS A 3 -4.76 16.21 -10.14
N HIS A 4 -3.57 16.81 -10.18
CA HIS A 4 -3.26 18.01 -9.41
C HIS A 4 -2.30 18.93 -10.18
N GLY A 5 -2.66 20.21 -10.31
CA GLY A 5 -1.81 21.22 -10.96
C GLY A 5 -1.42 20.91 -12.42
N GLY A 6 -2.30 20.25 -13.18
CA GLY A 6 -2.04 19.84 -14.57
C GLY A 6 -1.16 18.60 -14.71
N ARG A 7 -0.78 17.94 -13.60
CA ARG A 7 -0.07 16.66 -13.57
C ARG A 7 -1.05 15.54 -13.23
N THR A 8 -0.86 14.39 -13.87
CA THR A 8 -1.61 13.17 -13.62
C THR A 8 -0.67 12.11 -13.08
N GLU A 9 -1.02 11.52 -11.94
CA GLU A 9 -0.23 10.48 -11.28
C GLU A 9 -1.04 9.19 -11.15
N VAL A 10 -0.39 8.06 -11.41
CA VAL A 10 -0.96 6.73 -11.15
C VAL A 10 -0.84 6.45 -9.66
N VAL A 11 -1.95 6.04 -9.03
CA VAL A 11 -2.05 5.84 -7.58
C VAL A 11 -2.70 4.49 -7.28
N ALA A 12 -2.39 3.94 -6.12
CA ALA A 12 -3.10 2.78 -5.58
C ALA A 12 -4.24 3.24 -4.67
N VAL A 13 -5.42 2.64 -4.81
CA VAL A 13 -6.59 3.00 -4.00
C VAL A 13 -7.07 1.77 -3.23
N LYS A 14 -7.04 1.87 -1.90
CA LYS A 14 -7.57 0.83 -1.00
C LYS A 14 -8.96 1.25 -0.55
N VAL A 15 -9.99 0.56 -1.03
CA VAL A 15 -11.40 0.87 -0.75
C VAL A 15 -11.93 -0.01 0.37
N LEU A 16 -12.55 0.59 1.37
CA LEU A 16 -13.34 -0.12 2.37
C LEU A 16 -14.70 -0.46 1.77
N LYS A 17 -15.08 -1.74 1.78
CA LYS A 17 -16.36 -2.19 1.20
C LYS A 17 -17.54 -1.58 1.97
N ASP A 18 -18.64 -1.29 1.29
CA ASP A 18 -19.86 -0.80 1.94
C ASP A 18 -20.48 -1.81 2.92
N SER A 19 -20.16 -3.10 2.76
CA SER A 19 -20.56 -4.17 3.67
C SER A 19 -19.54 -4.41 4.80
N ALA A 20 -18.63 -3.48 5.05
CA ALA A 20 -17.64 -3.61 6.10
C ALA A 20 -18.31 -3.69 7.48
N SER A 21 -17.74 -4.50 8.37
CA SER A 21 -18.15 -4.51 9.77
C SER A 21 -17.60 -3.28 10.49
N ARG A 22 -18.13 -3.00 11.69
CA ARG A 22 -17.64 -1.89 12.51
C ARG A 22 -16.16 -2.07 12.86
N GLU A 23 -15.74 -3.32 13.11
CA GLU A 23 -14.34 -3.65 13.40
C GLU A 23 -13.44 -3.33 12.19
N ALA A 24 -13.90 -3.60 10.96
CA ALA A 24 -13.15 -3.25 9.76
C ALA A 24 -13.07 -1.72 9.52
N GLU A 25 -14.10 -0.97 9.91
CA GLU A 25 -14.06 0.51 9.92
C GLU A 25 -13.06 1.04 10.97
N GLU A 26 -13.04 0.46 12.16
CA GLU A 26 -12.09 0.80 13.22
C GLU A 26 -10.64 0.49 12.79
N ASP A 27 -10.41 -0.66 12.16
CA ASP A 27 -9.10 -1.04 11.62
C ASP A 27 -8.66 -0.12 10.47
N PHE A 28 -9.60 0.28 9.59
CA PHE A 28 -9.34 1.26 8.55
C PHE A 28 -8.84 2.58 9.16
N MET A 29 -9.52 3.10 10.18
CA MET A 29 -9.12 4.35 10.83
C MET A 29 -7.77 4.23 11.55
N ARG A 30 -7.48 3.08 12.16
CA ARG A 30 -6.18 2.82 12.79
C ARG A 30 -5.05 2.81 11.77
N GLU A 31 -5.28 2.20 10.60
CA GLU A 31 -4.30 2.20 9.51
C GLU A 31 -4.07 3.61 8.97
N VAL A 32 -5.12 4.43 8.82
CA VAL A 32 -4.98 5.86 8.46
C VAL A 32 -4.08 6.58 9.46
N GLU A 33 -4.37 6.44 10.77
CA GLU A 33 -3.63 7.12 11.83
C GLU A 33 -2.14 6.75 11.77
N ILE A 34 -1.83 5.45 11.72
CA ILE A 34 -0.45 4.96 11.66
C ILE A 34 0.25 5.46 10.39
N MET A 35 -0.35 5.23 9.22
CA MET A 35 0.28 5.54 7.94
C MET A 35 0.48 7.05 7.74
N SER A 36 -0.40 7.88 8.29
CA SER A 36 -0.28 9.35 8.22
C SER A 36 0.96 9.90 8.94
N THR A 37 1.55 9.13 9.87
CA THR A 37 2.74 9.54 10.62
C THR A 37 4.06 9.26 9.91
N PHE A 38 4.03 8.45 8.83
CA PHE A 38 5.23 8.05 8.12
C PHE A 38 5.53 8.96 6.93
N CYS A 39 6.78 9.41 6.86
CA CYS A 39 7.33 10.09 5.69
C CYS A 39 8.78 9.64 5.54
N HIS A 40 9.00 8.59 4.74
CA HIS A 40 10.31 7.97 4.55
C HIS A 40 10.37 7.23 3.21
N GLU A 41 11.52 7.26 2.53
CA GLU A 41 11.73 6.69 1.20
C GLU A 41 11.39 5.18 1.10
N ASN A 42 11.61 4.43 2.18
CA ASN A 42 11.38 2.99 2.21
C ASN A 42 10.03 2.59 2.86
N ILE A 43 9.12 3.54 3.10
CA ILE A 43 7.78 3.27 3.65
C ILE A 43 6.76 3.80 2.65
N LEU A 44 5.78 2.95 2.30
CA LEU A 44 4.70 3.31 1.39
C LEU A 44 3.98 4.59 1.85
N SER A 45 3.92 5.59 0.98
CA SER A 45 3.33 6.89 1.30
C SER A 45 1.81 6.89 1.16
N LEU A 46 1.12 7.32 2.23
CA LEU A 46 -0.29 7.68 2.20
C LEU A 46 -0.43 9.11 1.67
N ILE A 47 -0.98 9.25 0.46
CA ILE A 47 -1.21 10.54 -0.20
C ILE A 47 -2.43 11.24 0.39
N GLY A 48 -3.49 10.48 0.70
CA GLY A 48 -4.71 11.02 1.26
C GLY A 48 -5.79 9.98 1.52
N ILE A 49 -6.91 10.44 2.05
CA ILE A 49 -8.07 9.61 2.37
C ILE A 49 -9.36 10.26 1.86
N VAL A 50 -10.33 9.43 1.52
CA VAL A 50 -11.73 9.83 1.35
C VAL A 50 -12.50 9.19 2.49
N LEU A 51 -13.17 10.01 3.29
CA LEU A 51 -14.05 9.56 4.36
C LEU A 51 -15.49 9.55 3.87
N ARG A 52 -16.33 8.74 4.51
CA ARG A 52 -17.77 8.73 4.23
C ARG A 52 -18.33 10.12 4.54
N ASP A 53 -18.94 10.76 3.56
CA ASP A 53 -19.62 12.04 3.70
C ASP A 53 -21.09 11.93 3.28
N SER A 54 -21.76 13.08 3.13
CA SER A 54 -23.16 13.18 2.69
C SER A 54 -23.45 12.60 1.29
N THR A 55 -22.43 12.32 0.47
CA THR A 55 -22.57 11.71 -0.86
C THR A 55 -22.48 10.18 -0.82
N ASN A 56 -22.34 9.59 0.37
CA ASN A 56 -22.34 8.13 0.61
C ASN A 56 -21.22 7.36 -0.13
N ASN A 57 -20.08 8.01 -0.35
CA ASN A 57 -18.92 7.33 -0.94
C ASN A 57 -18.31 6.35 0.07
N SER A 58 -17.87 5.18 -0.42
CA SER A 58 -17.12 4.22 0.39
C SER A 58 -15.79 4.83 0.82
N PRO A 59 -15.40 4.73 2.11
CA PRO A 59 -14.11 5.22 2.57
C PRO A 59 -12.95 4.60 1.79
N CYS A 60 -11.93 5.39 1.46
CA CYS A 60 -10.75 4.87 0.80
C CYS A 60 -9.47 5.58 1.20
N MET A 61 -8.35 4.88 1.04
CA MET A 61 -7.00 5.43 1.16
C MET A 61 -6.37 5.49 -0.23
N VAL A 62 -5.64 6.57 -0.48
CA VAL A 62 -4.89 6.78 -1.71
C VAL A 62 -3.40 6.72 -1.38
N PHE A 63 -2.69 5.79 -2.01
CA PHE A 63 -1.26 5.59 -1.84
C PHE A 63 -0.52 5.85 -3.15
N GLU A 64 0.78 6.09 -3.05
CA GLU A 64 1.66 6.00 -4.23
C GLU A 64 1.54 4.61 -4.88
N TYR A 65 1.70 4.57 -6.20
CA TYR A 65 1.64 3.31 -6.94
C TYR A 65 3.02 2.63 -6.96
N MET A 66 3.04 1.35 -6.56
CA MET A 66 4.23 0.49 -6.63
C MET A 66 4.19 -0.35 -7.92
N PRO A 67 4.97 -0.02 -8.97
CA PRO A 67 4.82 -0.64 -10.30
C PRO A 67 5.17 -2.13 -10.35
N HIS A 68 5.97 -2.60 -9.40
CA HIS A 68 6.40 -4.00 -9.32
C HIS A 68 5.52 -4.85 -8.40
N GLY A 69 4.51 -4.27 -7.76
CA GLY A 69 3.62 -5.00 -6.86
C GLY A 69 4.31 -5.46 -5.58
N ASP A 70 3.86 -6.58 -5.02
CA ASP A 70 4.38 -7.09 -3.76
C ASP A 70 5.73 -7.81 -3.93
N LEU A 71 6.63 -7.57 -2.98
CA LEU A 71 7.98 -8.12 -3.02
C LEU A 71 8.00 -9.65 -3.07
N ALA A 72 7.05 -10.33 -2.42
CA ALA A 72 7.04 -11.79 -2.40
C ALA A 72 6.73 -12.37 -3.78
N GLU A 73 5.82 -11.76 -4.53
CA GLU A 73 5.53 -12.11 -5.92
C GLU A 73 6.72 -11.82 -6.83
N VAL A 74 7.35 -10.65 -6.70
CA VAL A 74 8.57 -10.29 -7.45
C VAL A 74 9.67 -11.32 -7.22
N LEU A 75 9.90 -11.73 -5.97
CA LEU A 75 10.93 -12.72 -5.62
C LEU A 75 10.59 -14.12 -6.17
N ARG A 76 9.33 -14.55 -6.10
CA ARG A 76 8.88 -15.84 -6.66
C ARG A 76 9.09 -15.87 -8.18
N ALA A 77 8.67 -14.81 -8.88
CA ALA A 77 8.79 -14.70 -10.33
C ALA A 77 10.26 -14.70 -10.81
N ASN A 78 11.16 -14.13 -10.01
CA ASN A 78 12.58 -14.00 -10.33
C ASN A 78 13.48 -15.02 -9.63
N SER A 79 12.89 -16.09 -9.07
CA SER A 79 13.61 -17.08 -8.25
C SER A 79 14.77 -17.78 -8.98
N GLY A 80 14.75 -17.85 -10.32
CA GLY A 80 15.88 -18.34 -11.12
C GLY A 80 17.03 -17.34 -11.28
N ILE A 81 16.71 -16.03 -11.33
CA ILE A 81 17.67 -14.94 -11.51
C ILE A 81 18.40 -14.68 -10.18
N PHE A 82 17.66 -14.58 -9.08
CA PHE A 82 18.23 -14.37 -7.74
C PHE A 82 19.01 -15.59 -7.21
N LYS A 83 18.81 -16.78 -7.79
CA LYS A 83 19.66 -17.96 -7.53
C LYS A 83 21.04 -17.85 -8.18
N MET A 84 21.18 -17.06 -9.26
CA MET A 84 22.41 -16.97 -10.05
C MET A 84 23.36 -15.88 -9.56
N SER A 85 22.85 -14.84 -8.89
CA SER A 85 23.64 -13.83 -8.18
C SER A 85 23.74 -14.18 -6.69
N SER A 86 24.65 -15.10 -6.35
CA SER A 86 25.10 -15.51 -5.01
C SER A 86 24.47 -14.82 -3.79
N ILE A 87 23.81 -15.63 -2.95
CA ILE A 87 23.83 -15.42 -1.50
C ILE A 87 24.41 -16.67 -0.84
N GLN A 88 25.72 -16.88 -0.99
CA GLN A 88 26.45 -17.74 -0.05
C GLN A 88 26.60 -16.94 1.25
N GLY A 89 25.72 -17.15 2.24
CA GLY A 89 26.00 -16.74 3.61
C GLY A 89 24.95 -15.93 4.38
N LEU A 90 23.74 -15.66 3.85
CA LEU A 90 22.67 -15.13 4.70
C LEU A 90 21.99 -16.28 5.44
N GLN A 91 22.16 -16.31 6.75
CA GLN A 91 21.40 -17.18 7.63
C GLN A 91 19.91 -16.77 7.60
N PRO A 92 18.96 -17.71 7.67
CA PRO A 92 17.55 -17.39 7.77
C PRO A 92 17.27 -16.44 8.93
N LEU A 93 16.50 -15.38 8.69
CA LEU A 93 16.04 -14.42 9.71
C LEU A 93 14.90 -14.97 10.58
N THR A 94 14.59 -16.26 10.48
CA THR A 94 13.63 -16.92 11.35
C THR A 94 14.35 -17.56 12.52
N LYS A 95 13.94 -17.20 13.74
CA LYS A 95 14.31 -17.94 14.95
C LYS A 95 13.87 -19.39 14.88
#